data_AF-A0A2W0CDS5-F1
#
_entry.id   AF-A0A2W0CDS5-F1
#
_cell.length_a   1.000
_cell.length_b   1.000
_cell.length_c   1.000
_cell.angle_alpha   90.00
_cell.angle_beta   90.00
_cell.angle_gamma   90.00
#
_symmetry.space_group_name_H-M   'P 1'
#
loop_
_entity.id
_entity.type
_entity.pdbx_description
1 polymer ?
#
loop_
_entity_poly.entity_id
_entity_poly.type
_entity_poly.pdbx_seq_one_letter_code
_entity_poly.pdbx_strand_id
1 'polypeptide(L)' 'MRTFITRFRRESSYHEFKVYVIQSSTLKRFFVMEIIVGTLAYHAAFYLCHNALLAGAGSWAGTEGLKRLPLAVKRMVSF' A
#
# COMPACT_ATOMS: atom_id res chain seq x y z
N MET A 1 8.16 -17.94 -40.72
CA MET A 1 8.44 -17.53 -39.32
C MET A 1 7.19 -16.93 -38.67
N ARG A 2 6.15 -17.74 -38.39
CA ARG A 2 4.91 -17.28 -37.71
C ARG A 2 4.52 -18.17 -36.52
N THR A 3 5.41 -19.05 -36.11
CA THR A 3 5.12 -20.14 -35.16
C THR A 3 5.52 -19.84 -33.72
N PHE A 4 6.15 -18.69 -33.45
CA PHE A 4 6.72 -18.37 -32.12
C PHE A 4 5.80 -17.57 -31.19
N ILE A 5 4.71 -16.97 -31.69
CA ILE A 5 3.89 -16.04 -30.89
C ILE A 5 2.76 -16.78 -30.13
N THR A 6 2.45 -18.03 -30.48
CA THR A 6 1.34 -18.78 -29.87
C THR A 6 1.67 -19.42 -28.52
N ARG A 7 2.90 -19.30 -28.00
CA ARG A 7 3.31 -19.93 -26.73
C ARG A 7 3.17 -19.06 -25.47
N PHE A 8 2.71 -17.82 -25.57
CA PHE A 8 2.43 -16.96 -24.40
C PHE A 8 0.99 -17.06 -23.87
N ARG A 9 0.27 -18.13 -24.22
CA ARG A 9 -1.09 -18.41 -23.73
C ARG A 9 -1.19 -19.83 -23.20
N ARG A 10 -0.65 -20.03 -21.99
CA ARG A 10 -1.03 -21.00 -20.95
C ARG A 10 0.22 -21.37 -20.15
N GLU A 11 0.34 -20.80 -18.97
CA GLU A 11 0.46 -21.64 -17.78
C GLU A 11 0.03 -20.82 -16.55
N SER A 12 -1.26 -20.94 -16.23
CA SER A 12 -1.77 -20.60 -14.91
C SER A 12 -1.29 -21.69 -13.95
N SER A 13 0.01 -21.68 -13.61
CA SER A 13 0.55 -22.55 -12.58
C SER A 13 0.19 -21.96 -11.22
N TYR A 14 -0.86 -22.52 -10.60
CA TYR A 14 -1.38 -22.09 -9.31
C TYR A 14 -0.44 -22.40 -8.12
N HIS A 15 0.82 -22.82 -8.34
CA HIS A 15 1.72 -23.37 -7.30
C HIS A 15 3.19 -22.92 -7.46
N GLU A 16 3.46 -21.67 -7.82
CA GLU A 16 4.83 -21.12 -7.71
C GLU A 16 5.02 -20.48 -6.33
N PHE A 17 5.92 -21.04 -5.51
CA PHE A 17 6.32 -20.44 -4.22
C PHE A 17 7.14 -19.17 -4.47
N LYS A 18 6.49 -18.01 -4.38
CA LYS A 18 7.12 -16.71 -4.55
C LYS A 18 7.80 -16.27 -3.26
N VAL A 19 9.13 -16.22 -3.27
CA VAL A 19 9.92 -15.66 -2.18
C VAL A 19 10.19 -14.19 -2.47
N TYR A 20 9.69 -13.31 -1.61
CA TYR A 20 10.00 -11.89 -1.65
C TYR A 20 11.09 -11.58 -0.63
N VAL A 21 12.26 -11.17 -1.10
CA VAL A 21 13.34 -10.69 -0.23
C VAL A 21 13.19 -9.18 -0.07
N ILE A 22 12.77 -8.75 1.11
CA ILE A 22 12.65 -7.33 1.45
C ILE A 22 13.88 -6.94 2.26
N GLN A 23 14.54 -5.86 1.85
CA GLN A 23 15.68 -5.34 2.58
C GLN A 23 15.23 -4.81 3.96
N SER A 24 15.98 -5.14 5.01
CA SER A 24 15.65 -4.73 6.39
C SER A 24 15.60 -3.21 6.57
N SER A 25 16.41 -2.46 5.82
CA SER A 25 16.39 -0.99 5.78
C SER A 25 15.05 -0.44 5.28
N THR A 26 14.48 -1.06 4.24
CA THR A 26 13.17 -0.69 3.68
C THR A 26 12.06 -0.97 4.69
N LEU A 27 12.11 -2.11 5.38
CA LEU A 27 11.15 -2.43 6.43
C LEU A 27 11.23 -1.43 7.59
N LYS A 28 12.44 -1.07 8.03
CA LYS A 28 12.65 -0.09 9.10
C LYS A 28 12.10 1.28 8.71
N ARG A 29 12.36 1.72 7.47
CA ARG A 29 11.85 3.00 6.96
C ARG A 29 10.33 2.99 6.85
N PHE A 30 9.74 1.90 6.37
CA PHE A 30 8.29 1.72 6.34
C PHE A 30 7.68 1.79 7.74
N PHE A 31 8.24 1.07 8.70
CA PHE A 31 7.76 1.03 10.08
C PHE A 31 7.85 2.39 10.77
N VAL A 32 8.99 3.08 10.64
CA VAL A 32 9.18 4.42 11.20
C VAL A 32 8.18 5.42 10.61
N MET A 33 7.97 5.38 9.29
CA MET A 33 6.98 6.26 8.65
C MET A 33 5.56 5.92 9.09
N GLU A 34 5.21 4.64 9.24
CA GLU A 34 3.89 4.22 9.69
C GLU A 34 3.60 4.65 11.13
N ILE A 35 4.60 4.55 12.02
CA ILE A 35 4.46 5.04 13.39
C ILE A 35 4.30 6.56 13.40
N ILE A 36 5.20 7.30 12.76
CA ILE A 36 5.17 8.77 12.83
C ILE A 36 3.87 9.30 12.21
N VAL A 37 3.55 8.87 10.98
CA VAL A 37 2.35 9.31 10.26
C VAL A 37 1.09 8.79 10.94
N GLY A 38 1.10 7.54 11.40
CA GLY A 38 -0.01 6.95 12.13
C GLY A 38 -0.31 7.68 13.44
N THR A 39 0.70 8.01 14.23
CA THR A 39 0.50 8.76 15.48
C THR A 39 -0.03 10.17 15.20
N LEU A 40 0.49 10.86 14.18
CA LEU A 40 -0.03 12.16 13.74
C LEU A 40 -1.50 12.08 13.29
N ALA A 41 -1.82 11.10 12.45
CA ALA A 41 -3.17 10.88 11.95
C ALA A 41 -4.14 10.51 13.09
N TYR A 42 -3.70 9.68 14.04
CA TYR A 42 -4.47 9.34 15.23
C TYR A 42 -4.77 10.56 16.08
N HIS A 43 -3.78 11.39 16.40
CA HIS A 43 -4.03 12.59 17.20
C HIS A 43 -4.96 13.58 16.49
N ALA A 44 -4.78 13.77 15.18
CA ALA A 44 -5.69 14.60 14.39
C ALA A 44 -7.13 14.05 14.41
N ALA A 45 -7.30 12.75 14.18
CA ALA A 45 -8.61 12.11 14.21
C ALA A 45 -9.23 12.09 15.62
N PHE A 46 -8.41 11.92 16.66
CA PHE A 46 -8.84 11.98 18.05
C PHE A 46 -9.29 13.38 18.45
N TYR A 47 -8.58 14.41 17.99
CA TYR A 47 -8.97 15.80 18.20
C TYR A 47 -10.32 16.14 17.53
N LEU A 48 -10.62 15.54 16.39
CA LEU A 48 -11.90 15.76 15.69
C LEU A 48 -13.04 14.94 16.30
N CYS A 49 -12.82 13.64 16.49
CA CYS A 49 -13.88 12.71 16.85
C CYS A 49 -14.05 12.52 18.36
N HIS A 50 -13.09 12.98 19.18
CA HIS A 50 -13.06 12.80 20.64
C HIS A 50 -13.32 11.36 21.09
N ASN A 51 -13.03 10.38 20.21
CA ASN A 51 -13.34 8.98 20.42
C ASN A 51 -12.17 8.14 19.91
N ALA A 52 -11.63 7.29 20.79
CA ALA A 52 -10.47 6.47 20.50
C ALA A 52 -10.71 5.46 19.37
N LEU A 53 -11.93 4.92 19.24
CA LEU A 53 -12.27 3.96 18.18
C LEU A 53 -12.29 4.62 16.81
N LEU A 54 -12.95 5.78 16.71
CA LEU A 54 -12.99 6.56 15.46
C LEU A 54 -11.62 7.12 15.11
N ALA A 55 -10.83 7.51 16.11
CA ALA A 55 -9.45 7.94 15.90
C ALA A 55 -8.56 6.81 15.38
N GLY A 56 -8.71 5.59 15.92
CA GLY A 56 -7.99 4.41 15.44
C GLY A 56 -8.36 4.07 14.00
N ALA A 57 -9.66 3.98 13.70
CA ALA A 57 -10.14 3.71 12.34
C ALA A 57 -9.75 4.82 11.35
N GLY A 58 -9.86 6.09 11.75
CA GLY A 58 -9.49 7.25 10.94
C GLY A 58 -7.98 7.33 10.69
N SER A 59 -7.17 7.01 11.70
CA SER A 59 -5.71 6.90 11.55
C SER A 59 -5.34 5.84 10.52
N TRP A 60 -5.94 4.65 10.60
CA TRP A 60 -5.69 3.56 9.67
C TRP A 60 -6.13 3.92 8.25
N ALA A 61 -7.34 4.47 8.08
CA ALA A 61 -7.82 4.96 6.79
C ALA A 61 -6.93 6.08 6.22
N GLY A 62 -6.39 6.95 7.09
CA GLY A 62 -5.47 8.01 6.71
C GLY A 62 -4.12 7.49 6.19
N THR A 63 -3.49 6.54 6.90
CA THR A 63 -2.20 5.98 6.44
C THR A 63 -2.36 5.14 5.18
N GLU A 64 -3.43 4.35 5.07
CA GLU A 64 -3.73 3.62 3.84
C GLU A 64 -4.07 4.54 2.67
N GLY A 65 -4.84 5.61 2.91
CA GLY A 65 -5.17 6.62 1.91
C GLY A 65 -3.91 7.30 1.38
N LEU A 66 -3.00 7.70 2.26
CA LEU A 66 -1.75 8.38 1.89
C LEU A 66 -0.85 7.51 1.00
N LYS A 67 -0.79 6.20 1.26
CA LYS A 67 -0.06 5.24 0.40
C LYS A 67 -0.67 5.10 -0.99
N ARG A 68 -2.00 5.23 -1.11
CA ARG A 68 -2.74 5.10 -2.37
C ARG A 68 -2.82 6.40 -3.18
N LEU A 69 -2.56 7.56 -2.57
CA LEU A 69 -2.55 8.86 -3.25
C LEU A 69 -1.66 8.94 -4.50
N PRO A 70 -0.38 8.51 -4.49
CA PRO A 70 0.46 8.59 -5.69
C PRO A 70 -0.09 7.75 -6.86
N LEU A 71 -0.76 6.63 -6.57
CA LEU A 71 -1.43 5.82 -7.59
C LEU A 71 -2.68 6.52 -8.15
N ALA A 72 -3.45 7.18 -7.29
CA ALA A 72 -4.64 7.94 -7.69
C ALA A 72 -4.26 9.18 -8.53
N VAL A 73 -3.23 9.93 -8.12
CA VAL A 73 -2.73 11.11 -8.85
C VAL A 73 -2.19 10.71 -10.23
N LYS A 74 -1.40 9.63 -10.30
CA LYS A 74 -0.87 9.14 -11.59
C LYS A 74 -1.98 8.74 -12.56
N ARG A 75 -3.11 8.25 -12.04
CA ARG A 75 -4.30 7.90 -12.81
C ARG A 75 -5.08 9.13 -13.30
N MET A 76 -5.10 10.22 -12.53
CA MET A 76 -5.73 11.48 -12.95
C MET A 76 -4.91 12.23 -14.01
N VAL A 77 -3.58 12.20 -13.90
CA VAL A 77 -2.68 12.89 -14.86
C VAL A 77 -2.56 12.13 -16.20
N SER A 78 -2.91 10.85 -16.25
CA SER A 78 -2.90 10.05 -17.48
C SER A 78 -4.23 10.06 -18.24
N PHE A 79 -5.20 10.88 -17.83
CA PHE A 79 -6.44 11.17 -18.55
C PHE A 79 -6.31 12.50 -19.30
#